data_AF-A0A1R3I6W8-F1
#
_entry.id   AF-A0A1R3I6W8-F1
#
_cell.length_a   1.000
_cell.length_b   1.000
_cell.length_c   1.000
_cell.angle_alpha   90.00
_cell.angle_beta   90.00
_cell.angle_gamma   90.00
#
_symmetry.space_group_name_H-M   'P 1'
#
loop_
_entity.id
_entity.type
_entity.pdbx_description
1 polymer ?
#
loop_
_entity_poly.entity_id
_entity_poly.type
_entity_poly.pdbx_seq_one_letter_code
_entity_poly.pdbx_strand_id
1 'polypeptide(L)' 'MARLKQAKEEAEKDVALFRSHMESEYQKQLSETSGSSGNSVKQLEEDTEMKIKSLEESTSRVSNEIVDMLLKYITTVKN' A
#
# COMPACT_ATOMS: atom_id res chain seq x y z
N MET A 1 -42.58 -33.34 -23.26
CA MET A 1 -41.10 -33.32 -23.42
C MET A 1 -40.54 -31.93 -23.81
N ALA A 2 -41.25 -31.10 -24.59
CA ALA A 2 -40.75 -29.78 -25.00
C ALA A 2 -40.42 -28.81 -23.84
N ARG A 3 -41.29 -28.71 -22.82
CA ARG A 3 -41.06 -27.85 -21.65
C ARG A 3 -39.85 -28.27 -20.81
N LEU A 4 -39.62 -29.58 -20.67
CA LEU A 4 -38.46 -30.10 -19.93
C LEU A 4 -37.15 -29.80 -20.65
N LYS A 5 -37.16 -29.91 -22.00
CA LYS A 5 -36.00 -29.57 -22.84
C LYS A 5 -35.69 -28.07 -22.78
N GLN A 6 -36.71 -27.22 -22.87
CA GLN A 6 -36.55 -25.78 -22.74
C GLN A 6 -36.00 -25.38 -21.36
N ALA A 7 -36.56 -25.93 -20.28
CA ALA A 7 -36.08 -25.64 -18.93
C ALA A 7 -34.62 -26.07 -18.71
N LYS A 8 -34.20 -27.17 -19.35
CA LYS A 8 -32.80 -27.62 -19.33
C LYS A 8 -31.88 -26.63 -20.06
N GLU A 9 -32.27 -26.20 -21.26
CA GLU A 9 -31.49 -25.25 -22.07
C GLU A 9 -31.37 -23.88 -21.39
N GLU A 10 -32.45 -23.40 -20.76
CA GLU A 10 -32.44 -22.16 -19.97
C GLU A 10 -31.53 -22.28 -18.74
N ALA A 11 -31.59 -23.39 -18.00
CA ALA A 11 -30.71 -23.62 -16.87
C ALA A 11 -29.22 -23.71 -17.28
N GLU A 12 -28.91 -24.38 -18.39
CA GLU A 12 -27.55 -24.44 -18.93
C GLU A 12 -27.01 -23.06 -19.33
N LYS A 13 -27.87 -22.22 -19.93
CA LYS A 13 -27.54 -20.84 -20.29
C LYS A 13 -27.27 -19.99 -19.05
N ASP A 14 -28.11 -20.09 -18.03
CA ASP A 14 -27.94 -19.31 -16.78
C ASP A 14 -26.67 -19.72 -16.04
N VAL A 15 -26.35 -21.01 -16.01
CA VAL A 15 -25.09 -21.50 -15.43
C VAL A 15 -23.87 -20.96 -16.18
N ALA A 16 -23.93 -20.92 -17.52
CA ALA A 16 -22.85 -20.37 -18.33
C ALA A 16 -22.67 -18.86 -18.10
N LEU A 17 -23.78 -18.11 -18.02
CA LEU A 17 -23.77 -16.68 -17.73
C LEU A 17 -23.22 -16.41 -16.33
N PHE A 18 -23.66 -17.16 -15.33
CA PHE A 18 -23.18 -17.02 -13.95
C PHE A 18 -21.68 -17.31 -13.84
N ARG A 19 -21.20 -18.37 -14.50
CA ARG A 19 -19.76 -18.68 -14.55
C ARG A 19 -18.95 -17.58 -15.22
N SER A 20 -19.43 -17.07 -16.36
CA SER A 20 -18.77 -15.96 -17.07
C SER A 20 -18.70 -14.70 -16.20
N HIS A 21 -19.79 -14.37 -15.51
CA HIS A 21 -19.84 -13.23 -14.61
C HIS A 21 -18.87 -13.40 -13.42
N MET A 22 -18.89 -14.57 -12.78
CA MET A 22 -17.98 -14.89 -11.67
C MET A 22 -16.51 -14.82 -12.09
N GLU A 23 -16.16 -15.35 -13.27
CA GLU A 23 -14.78 -15.29 -13.78
C GLU A 23 -14.37 -13.83 -14.07
N SER A 24 -15.25 -13.03 -14.66
CA SER A 24 -14.98 -11.61 -14.91
C SER A 24 -14.74 -10.84 -13.61
N GLU A 25 -15.56 -11.07 -12.58
CA GLU A 25 -15.38 -10.43 -11.27
C GLU A 25 -14.08 -10.89 -10.61
N TYR A 26 -13.72 -12.17 -10.73
CA TYR A 26 -12.46 -12.70 -10.22
C TYR A 26 -11.25 -12.05 -10.90
N GLN A 27 -11.25 -11.95 -12.23
CA GLN A 27 -10.18 -11.30 -12.99
C GLN A 27 -10.07 -9.80 -12.64
N LYS A 28 -11.19 -9.13 -12.43
CA LYS A 28 -11.22 -7.73 -11.97
C LYS A 28 -10.59 -7.60 -10.58
N GLN A 29 -10.97 -8.43 -9.62
CA GLN A 29 -10.39 -8.43 -8.28
C GLN A 29 -8.89 -8.70 -8.29
N LEU A 30 -8.43 -9.65 -9.11
CA LEU A 30 -7.01 -9.93 -9.32
C LEU A 30 -6.26 -8.71 -9.84
N SER A 31 -6.80 -8.02 -10.85
CA SER A 31 -6.20 -6.82 -11.41
C SER A 31 -6.11 -5.68 -10.39
N GLU A 32 -7.19 -5.43 -9.66
CA GLU A 32 -7.26 -4.36 -8.66
C GLU A 32 -6.30 -4.63 -7.48
N THR A 33 -6.25 -5.86 -6.98
CA THR A 33 -5.38 -6.25 -5.86
C THR A 33 -3.90 -6.29 -6.26
N SER A 34 -3.59 -6.76 -7.47
CA SER A 34 -2.22 -6.80 -7.99
C SER A 34 -1.68 -5.39 -8.29
N GLY A 35 -2.51 -4.51 -8.85
CA GLY A 35 -2.14 -3.12 -9.12
C GLY A 35 -2.02 -2.26 -7.87
N SER A 36 -2.93 -2.44 -6.90
CA SER A 36 -2.93 -1.67 -5.66
C SER A 36 -1.69 -1.96 -4.80
N SER A 37 -1.22 -3.20 -4.77
CA SER A 37 -0.04 -3.58 -3.98
C SER A 37 1.23 -2.86 -4.45
N GLY A 38 1.41 -2.72 -5.77
CA GLY A 38 2.55 -1.98 -6.34
C GLY A 38 2.47 -0.46 -6.11
N ASN A 39 1.27 0.12 -6.19
CA ASN A 39 1.08 1.55 -5.95
C ASN A 39 1.32 1.91 -4.47
N SER A 40 0.80 1.09 -3.54
CA SER A 40 1.01 1.31 -2.11
C SER A 40 2.48 1.20 -1.71
N VAL A 41 3.25 0.27 -2.32
CA VAL A 41 4.70 0.16 -2.05
C VAL A 41 5.46 1.39 -2.53
N LYS A 42 5.21 1.86 -3.77
CA LYS A 42 5.89 3.07 -4.29
C LYS A 42 5.63 4.30 -3.45
N GLN A 43 4.37 4.51 -3.06
CA GLN A 43 4.01 5.63 -2.19
C GLN A 43 4.71 5.52 -0.82
N LEU A 44 4.80 4.31 -0.25
CA LEU A 44 5.51 4.08 1.02
C LEU A 44 7.02 4.36 0.89
N GLU A 45 7.63 3.98 -0.23
CA GLU A 45 9.04 4.28 -0.51
C GLU A 45 9.28 5.79 -0.60
N GLU A 46 8.48 6.50 -1.38
CA GLU A 46 8.55 7.97 -1.52
C GLU A 46 8.35 8.68 -0.17
N ASP A 47 7.33 8.30 0.59
CA ASP A 47 7.05 8.86 1.91
C ASP A 47 8.20 8.59 2.90
N THR A 48 8.83 7.42 2.81
CA THR A 48 9.96 7.04 3.66
C THR A 48 11.19 7.87 3.33
N GLU A 49 11.51 8.02 2.05
CA GLU A 49 12.65 8.82 1.59
C GLU A 49 12.49 10.30 2.00
N MET A 50 11.29 10.86 1.83
CA MET A 50 10.98 12.22 2.29
C MET A 50 11.17 12.38 3.80
N LYS A 51 10.72 11.40 4.60
CA LYS A 51 10.89 11.43 6.06
C LYS A 51 12.35 11.35 6.48
N ILE A 52 13.15 10.49 5.84
CA ILE A 52 14.59 10.38 6.10
C ILE A 52 15.27 11.71 5.81
N LYS A 53 15.01 12.30 4.63
CA LYS A 53 15.60 13.58 4.24
C LYS A 53 15.22 14.70 5.22
N SER A 54 13.95 14.77 5.62
CA SER A 54 13.49 15.75 6.61
C SER A 54 14.20 15.56 7.96
N LEU A 55 14.41 14.31 8.38
CA LEU A 55 15.13 14.01 9.62
C LEU A 55 16.61 14.40 9.53
N GLU A 56 17.29 14.14 8.42
CA GLU A 56 18.68 14.55 8.19
C GLU A 56 18.83 16.08 8.18
N GLU A 57 17.91 16.79 7.50
CA GLU A 57 17.90 18.26 7.49
C GLU A 57 17.65 18.84 8.88
N SER A 58 16.71 18.27 9.64
CA SER A 58 16.45 18.75 11.01
C SER A 58 17.64 18.48 11.94
N THR A 59 18.25 17.30 11.83
CA THR A 59 19.41 16.90 12.64
C THR A 59 20.62 17.78 12.33
N SER A 60 20.92 18.02 11.06
CA SER A 60 22.04 18.87 10.66
C SER A 60 21.88 20.31 11.18
N ARG A 61 20.66 20.86 11.18
CA ARG A 61 20.37 22.20 11.73
C ARG A 61 20.66 22.31 13.23
N VAL A 62 20.30 21.30 14.02
CA VAL A 62 20.41 21.36 15.50
C VAL A 62 21.69 20.71 16.04
N SER A 63 22.42 19.96 15.21
CA SER A 63 23.59 19.17 15.64
C SER A 63 24.66 19.99 16.35
N ASN A 64 25.02 21.15 15.80
CA ASN A 64 26.05 22.03 16.38
C ASN A 64 25.61 22.58 17.74
N GLU A 65 24.36 23.03 17.87
CA GLU A 65 23.83 23.54 19.15
C GLU A 65 23.83 22.46 20.23
N ILE A 66 23.49 21.22 19.86
CA ILE A 66 23.54 20.08 20.79
C ILE A 66 24.98 19.77 21.20
N VAL A 67 25.92 19.76 20.25
CA VAL A 67 27.34 19.53 20.54
C VAL A 67 27.88 20.61 21.48
N ASP A 68 27.61 21.88 21.21
CA ASP A 68 28.03 23.00 22.05
C ASP A 68 27.45 22.90 23.47
N MET A 69 26.17 22.55 23.59
CA MET A 69 25.52 22.31 24.87
C MET A 69 26.20 21.16 25.63
N LEU A 70 26.46 20.02 24.97
CA LEU A 70 27.12 18.87 25.58
C LEU A 70 28.54 19.22 26.05
N LEU A 71 29.33 19.92 25.22
CA LEU A 71 30.67 20.37 25.57
C LEU A 71 30.65 21.32 26.77
N LYS A 72 29.70 22.27 26.82
CA LYS A 72 29.53 23.17 27.96
C LYS A 72 29.25 22.41 29.26
N TYR A 73 28.36 21.42 29.23
CA TYR A 73 28.06 20.61 30.41
C TYR A 73 29.28 19.81 30.90
N ILE A 74 30.09 19.27 29.98
CA ILE A 74 31.26 18.46 30.33
C ILE A 74 32.40 19.34 30.86
N THR A 75 32.58 20.54 30.31
CA THR A 75 33.68 21.44 30.67
C THR A 75 33.39 22.33 31.87
N THR A 76 32.13 22.46 32.28
CA THR A 76 31.75 23.24 33.46
C THR A 76 31.88 22.39 34.72
N VAL A 77 33.00 22.54 35.43
CA VAL A 77 33.17 21.97 36.78
C VAL A 77 32.29 22.75 37.76
N LYS A 78 31.32 22.08 38.39
CA LYS A 78 30.60 22.64 39.54
C LYS A 78 31.56 22.68 40.73
N ASN A 79 32.00 23.88 41.10
CA ASN A 79 32.60 24.16 42.41
C ASN A 79 31.51 24.45 43.43
#